data_AF-A0A7C4F4X8-F1
#
_entry.id   AF-A0A7C4F4X8-F1
#
_cell.length_a   1.000
_cell.length_b   1.000
_cell.length_c   1.000
_cell.angle_alpha   90.00
_cell.angle_beta   90.00
_cell.angle_gamma   90.00
#
_symmetry.space_group_name_H-M   'P 1'
#
loop_
_entity.id
_entity.type
_entity.pdbx_description
1 polymer ?
#
loop_
_entity_poly.entity_id
_entity_poly.type
_entity_poly.pdbx_seq_one_letter_code
_entity_poly.pdbx_strand_id
1 'polypeptide(L)' 'NKGVALGYVPQDYAGIGTELDIKIRDRYHKGKVVKMPFV' A
#
# COMPACT_ATOMS: atom_id res chain seq x y z
N ASN A 1 14.29 -3.88 5.82
CA ASN A 1 13.01 -4.50 6.23
C ASN A 1 11.88 -3.48 6.10
N LYS A 2 11.18 -3.47 4.95
CA LYS A 2 9.94 -2.70 4.78
C LYS A 2 8.76 -3.65 5.01
N GLY A 3 7.68 -3.16 5.64
CA GLY A 3 6.47 -3.95 5.82
C GLY A 3 5.77 -4.16 4.47
N VAL A 4 5.40 -5.40 4.16
CA VAL A 4 4.57 -5.74 3.01
C VAL A 4 3.17 -6.06 3.51
N ALA A 5 2.16 -5.47 2.86
CA ALA A 5 0.76 -5.72 3.17
C ALA A 5 -0.01 -5.97 1.88
N LEU A 6 -1.01 -6.84 1.98
CA LEU A 6 -1.99 -7.10 0.93
C LEU A 6 -3.33 -6.55 1.39
N GLY A 7 -4.05 -5.87 0.50
CA GLY A 7 -5.34 -5.29 0.79
C GLY A 7 -6.08 -4.90 -0.47
N TYR A 8 -7.39 -4.72 -0.35
CA TYR A 8 -8.23 -4.23 -1.43
C TYR A 8 -8.26 -2.70 -1.42
N VAL A 9 -8.19 -2.10 -2.60
CA VAL A 9 -8.32 -0.66 -2.83
C VAL A 9 -9.26 -0.43 -4.00
N PRO A 10 -9.95 0.73 -4.07
CA PRO A 10 -10.73 1.08 -5.26
C PRO A 10 -9.84 1.10 -6.50
N GLN A 11 -10.40 0.76 -7.66
CA GLN A 11 -9.66 0.58 -8.91
C GLN A 11 -8.84 1.83 -9.29
N ASP A 12 -9.36 3.01 -9.02
CA ASP A 12 -8.71 4.30 -9.28
C ASP A 12 -7.37 4.46 -8.53
N TYR A 13 -7.21 3.74 -7.42
CA TYR A 13 -6.01 3.75 -6.59
C TYR A 13 -5.15 2.50 -6.73
N ALA A 14 -5.57 1.51 -7.52
CA ALA A 14 -4.84 0.26 -7.73
C ALA A 14 -3.63 0.40 -8.67
N GLY A 15 -3.39 1.60 -9.21
CA GLY A 15 -2.23 1.90 -10.06
C GLY A 15 -0.91 1.61 -9.37
N ILE A 16 0.01 0.94 -10.08
CA ILE A 16 1.36 0.69 -9.56
C ILE A 16 2.04 2.04 -9.32
N GLY A 17 2.55 2.22 -8.12
CA GLY A 17 3.26 3.41 -7.70
C GLY A 17 2.39 4.46 -7.02
N THR A 18 1.08 4.26 -6.95
CA THR A 18 0.17 5.10 -6.17
C THR A 18 0.57 5.10 -4.69
N GLU A 19 0.67 6.30 -4.11
CA GLU A 19 0.89 6.48 -2.68
C GLU A 19 -0.44 6.44 -1.93
N LEU A 20 -0.46 5.73 -0.81
CA LEU A 20 -1.64 5.53 0.03
C LEU A 20 -1.28 5.74 1.48
N ASP A 21 -2.12 6.42 2.23
CA ASP A 21 -1.99 6.51 3.68
C ASP A 21 -2.76 5.35 4.33
N ILE A 22 -2.02 4.39 4.84
CA ILE A 22 -2.55 3.19 5.50
C ILE A 22 -2.63 3.47 6.99
N LYS A 23 -3.85 3.37 7.55
CA LYS A 23 -4.05 3.48 8.99
C LYS A 23 -3.69 2.17 9.67
N ILE A 24 -2.62 2.16 10.44
CA ILE A 24 -2.22 1.04 11.30
C ILE A 24 -2.44 1.48 12.74
N ARG A 25 -3.44 0.89 13.40
CA ARG A 25 -3.90 1.30 14.74
C ARG A 25 -4.27 2.79 14.73
N ASP A 26 -3.58 3.60 15.52
CA ASP A 26 -3.86 5.03 15.69
C ASP A 26 -2.95 5.93 14.84
N ARG A 27 -2.16 5.35 13.92
CA ARG A 27 -1.20 6.09 13.09
C ARG A 27 -1.40 5.85 11.60
N TYR A 28 -1.22 6.90 10.81
CA TYR A 28 -1.19 6.81 9.35
C TYR A 28 0.25 6.59 8.87
N HIS A 29 0.42 5.63 7.97
CA HIS A 29 1.70 5.26 7.40
C HIS A 29 1.62 5.34 5.88
N LYS A 30 2.63 5.94 5.26
CA LYS A 30 2.73 5.98 3.80
C LYS A 30 3.09 4.60 3.26
N GLY A 31 2.23 4.09 2.39
CA GLY A 31 2.44 2.89 1.59
C GLY A 31 2.47 3.24 0.10
N LYS A 32 3.03 2.33 -0.70
CA LYS A 32 3.06 2.43 -2.16
C LYS A 32 2.56 1.14 -2.76
N VAL A 33 1.65 1.23 -3.73
CA VAL A 33 1.21 0.06 -4.49
C VAL A 33 2.40 -0.45 -5.31
N VAL A 34 2.79 -1.71 -5.10
CA VAL A 34 3.90 -2.36 -5.80
C VAL A 34 3.40 -3.56 -6.58
N LYS A 35 4.08 -3.87 -7.69
CA LYS A 35 3.82 -5.11 -8.41
C LYS A 35 4.30 -6.31 -7.61
N MET A 36 3.63 -7.43 -7.76
CA MET A 36 4.15 -8.73 -7.32
C MET A 36 5.22 -9.22 -8.32
N PRO A 37 6.21 -10.03 -7.90
CA PRO A 37 6.47 -10.47 -6.52
C PRO A 37 7.09 -9.37 -5.66
N PHE A 38 6.87 -9.45 -4.35
CA PHE A 38 7.47 -8.54 -3.38
C PHE A 38 8.96 -8.86 -3.24
N VAL A 39 9.83 -8.00 -3.77
CA VAL A 39 11.29 -8.08 -3.63
C VAL A 39 11.77 -6.92 -2.76
#